data_AF-A0A5P0ZSP6-F1
#
_entry.id   AF-A0A5P0ZSP6-F1
#
_cell.length_a   1.000
_cell.length_b   1.000
_cell.length_c   1.000
_cell.angle_alpha   90.00
_cell.angle_beta   90.00
_cell.angle_gamma   90.00
#
_symmetry.space_group_name_H-M   'P 1'
#
loop_
_entity.id
_entity.type
_entity.pdbx_description
1 polymer ?
#
loop_
_entity_poly.entity_id
_entity_poly.type
_entity_poly.pdbx_seq_one_letter_code
_entity_poly.pdbx_strand_id
1 'polypeptide(L)'
;MMIVTTTWKHNFTNYANLENINESGKQHLEIMQPLSTKKIRLELNNLYDELPLQITSIVIYSDSKTKYSVTLDGKKQFSIEPHLVEYSDWIDVDLPANNFLSIDIISPNKTIHSAGLTISNDLVKTKDQTAGVSKYFFGVSGIQVQTQKVQKRIAFFGDSLTNQGNFSAPLALELEIKFHIMTANYGISGNRLLHPGHSTSQWSTSFGEAGLTRFDHMLIDYRPNLVIFMEGVNDLLHPGTGAPENELPTASAIIKAIHLLKQKCKQF
;
A
#
# COMPACT_ATOMS: atom_id res chain seq x y z
N MET A 1 25.79 -11.16 -6.74
CA MET A 1 25.44 -9.72 -6.70
C MET A 1 24.23 -9.55 -5.81
N MET A 2 24.23 -8.60 -4.87
CA MET A 2 23.03 -8.27 -4.11
C MET A 2 22.11 -7.43 -4.98
N ILE A 3 20.83 -7.78 -5.03
CA ILE A 3 19.78 -7.05 -5.73
C ILE A 3 18.76 -6.53 -4.73
N VAL A 4 18.10 -5.42 -5.07
CA VAL A 4 16.99 -4.88 -4.28
C VAL A 4 15.69 -5.48 -4.79
N THR A 5 14.84 -5.95 -3.87
CA THR A 5 13.47 -6.37 -4.19
C THR A 5 12.50 -5.75 -3.18
N THR A 6 11.33 -5.35 -3.67
CA THR A 6 10.20 -4.97 -2.82
C THR A 6 9.49 -6.24 -2.39
N THR A 7 9.42 -6.50 -1.09
CA THR A 7 8.77 -7.69 -0.52
C THR A 7 7.32 -7.43 -0.13
N TRP A 8 6.98 -6.16 0.08
CA TRP A 8 5.62 -5.73 0.37
C TRP A 8 5.46 -4.28 -0.09
N LYS A 9 4.29 -3.95 -0.64
CA LYS A 9 3.88 -2.60 -1.04
C LYS A 9 2.37 -2.51 -0.92
N HIS A 10 1.89 -1.42 -0.35
CA HIS A 10 0.46 -1.15 -0.17
C HIS A 10 0.18 0.29 -0.55
N ASN A 11 -0.79 0.48 -1.44
CA ASN A 11 -1.12 1.81 -1.91
C ASN A 11 -1.82 2.62 -0.81
N PHE A 12 -1.33 3.84 -0.57
CA PHE A 12 -1.97 4.79 0.33
C PHE A 12 -2.89 5.71 -0.48
N THR A 13 -3.90 6.27 0.18
CA THR A 13 -4.86 7.20 -0.42
C THR A 13 -5.21 8.33 0.55
N ASN A 14 -5.91 9.35 0.05
CA ASN A 14 -6.30 10.51 0.85
C ASN A 14 -7.57 10.26 1.67
N TYR A 15 -7.38 9.94 2.96
CA TYR A 15 -8.44 9.82 3.95
C TYR A 15 -8.65 11.11 4.76
N ALA A 16 -8.76 12.26 4.08
CA ALA A 16 -9.02 13.57 4.70
C ALA A 16 -10.29 13.63 5.57
N ASN A 17 -11.23 12.69 5.39
CA ASN A 17 -12.44 12.61 6.19
C ASN A 17 -12.25 11.85 7.52
N LEU A 18 -11.06 11.27 7.76
CA LEU A 18 -10.73 10.58 8.99
C LEU A 18 -9.94 11.50 9.91
N GLU A 19 -10.37 11.57 11.16
CA GLU A 19 -9.64 12.24 12.23
C GLU A 19 -9.04 11.22 13.18
N ASN A 20 -7.96 11.61 13.87
CA ASN A 20 -7.39 10.85 14.98
C ASN A 20 -6.94 9.41 14.65
N ILE A 21 -6.49 9.14 13.41
CA ILE A 21 -5.90 7.83 13.03
C ILE A 21 -4.78 7.43 14.00
N ASN A 22 -4.04 8.40 14.56
CA ASN A 22 -2.99 8.18 15.54
C ASN A 22 -3.28 8.83 16.90
N GLU A 23 -4.50 8.65 17.42
CA GLU A 23 -4.94 9.23 18.70
C GLU A 23 -3.94 9.01 19.85
N SER A 24 -3.34 7.82 19.96
CA SER A 24 -2.39 7.50 21.03
C SER A 24 -0.97 8.04 20.81
N GLY A 25 -0.65 8.52 19.60
CA GLY A 25 0.71 8.88 19.20
C GLY A 25 1.61 7.67 18.93
N LYS A 26 1.03 6.47 18.91
CA LYS A 26 1.71 5.19 18.70
C LYS A 26 0.90 4.32 17.74
N GLN A 27 1.60 3.69 16.80
CA GLN A 27 1.06 2.66 15.92
C GLN A 27 1.93 1.41 16.00
N HIS A 28 1.29 0.25 16.08
CA HIS A 28 1.95 -1.04 15.93
C HIS A 28 1.36 -1.72 14.70
N LEU A 29 2.24 -2.17 13.80
CA LEU A 29 1.91 -2.99 12.65
C LEU A 29 2.71 -4.29 12.69
N GLU A 30 2.12 -5.35 12.18
CA GLU A 30 2.84 -6.56 11.79
C GLU A 30 2.63 -6.79 10.29
N ILE A 31 3.70 -6.88 9.52
CA ILE A 31 3.64 -7.09 8.07
C ILE A 31 4.35 -8.39 7.73
N MET A 32 3.70 -9.26 6.96
CA MET A 32 4.31 -10.52 6.51
C MET A 32 5.58 -10.22 5.72
N GLN A 33 6.70 -10.82 6.16
CA GLN A 33 7.98 -10.74 5.49
C GLN A 33 8.37 -12.15 4.98
N PRO A 34 8.17 -12.43 3.68
CA PRO A 34 8.41 -13.77 3.15
C PRO A 34 9.89 -14.11 2.99
N LEU A 35 10.78 -13.12 2.89
CA LEU A 35 12.20 -13.37 2.65
C LEU A 35 13.02 -13.13 3.91
N SER A 36 13.99 -14.02 4.16
CA SER A 36 15.05 -13.70 5.11
C SER A 36 15.92 -12.60 4.53
N THR A 37 16.43 -11.73 5.39
CA THR A 37 17.22 -10.59 4.95
C THR A 37 18.27 -10.16 5.96
N LYS A 38 19.38 -9.66 5.44
CA LYS A 38 20.42 -8.96 6.20
C LYS A 38 20.40 -7.43 6.01
N LYS A 39 19.63 -6.94 5.03
CA LYS A 39 19.45 -5.51 4.78
C LYS A 39 18.03 -5.19 4.38
N ILE A 40 17.43 -4.24 5.07
CA ILE A 40 16.05 -3.81 4.87
C ILE A 40 15.96 -2.28 4.87
N ARG A 41 14.99 -1.72 4.15
CA ARG A 41 14.58 -0.33 4.27
C ARG A 41 13.08 -0.21 4.08
N LEU A 42 12.51 0.84 4.63
CA LEU A 42 11.08 1.12 4.58
C LEU A 42 10.82 2.27 3.61
N GLU A 43 9.72 2.19 2.86
CA GLU A 43 9.19 3.32 2.13
C GLU A 43 8.18 4.03 3.03
N LEU A 44 8.44 5.31 3.29
CA LEU A 44 7.74 6.18 4.21
C LEU A 44 6.88 7.17 3.42
N ASN A 45 5.63 7.34 3.81
CA ASN A 45 4.61 7.96 2.95
C ASN A 45 3.83 9.06 3.68
N ASN A 46 3.87 10.26 3.09
CA ASN A 46 3.12 11.44 3.51
C ASN A 46 2.48 12.17 2.30
N LEU A 47 2.09 11.41 1.28
CA LEU A 47 1.74 11.92 -0.05
C LEU A 47 0.51 12.86 -0.07
N TYR A 48 -0.44 12.67 0.84
CA TYR A 48 -1.75 13.32 0.87
C TYR A 48 -1.96 14.24 2.07
N ASP A 49 -0.92 14.49 2.85
CA ASP A 49 -0.95 15.42 3.97
C ASP A 49 -0.34 16.77 3.59
N GLU A 50 -0.87 17.82 4.21
CA GLU A 50 -0.39 19.20 4.08
C GLU A 50 0.63 19.57 5.17
N LEU A 51 0.80 18.70 6.17
CA LEU A 51 1.74 18.88 7.28
C LEU A 51 2.80 17.77 7.24
N PRO A 52 4.04 18.06 7.68
CA PRO A 52 5.06 17.02 7.78
C PRO A 52 4.62 15.89 8.73
N LEU A 53 4.80 14.64 8.30
CA LEU A 53 4.68 13.49 9.18
C LEU A 53 5.93 13.43 10.07
N GLN A 54 5.79 13.86 11.31
CA GLN A 54 6.87 13.83 12.29
C GLN A 54 7.01 12.42 12.86
N ILE A 55 8.22 11.90 12.84
CA ILE A 55 8.57 10.59 13.39
C ILE A 55 9.51 10.79 14.57
N THR A 56 9.05 10.43 15.77
CA THR A 56 9.88 10.40 16.97
C THR A 56 10.75 9.14 17.01
N SER A 57 10.21 8.02 16.53
CA SER A 57 10.98 6.79 16.34
C SER A 57 10.19 5.80 15.50
N ILE A 58 10.88 5.04 14.66
CA ILE A 58 10.38 3.76 14.15
C ILE A 58 11.37 2.67 14.55
N VAL A 59 10.86 1.55 15.05
CA VAL A 59 11.66 0.34 15.29
C VAL A 59 11.02 -0.86 14.62
N ILE A 60 11.85 -1.72 14.06
CA ILE A 60 11.44 -2.97 13.44
C ILE A 60 12.06 -4.16 14.15
N TYR A 61 11.34 -5.28 14.19
CA TYR A 61 11.81 -6.53 14.80
C TYR A 61 10.97 -7.74 14.39
N SER A 62 11.55 -8.93 14.47
CA SER A 62 10.82 -10.23 14.41
C SER A 62 10.75 -10.93 15.78
N ASP A 63 11.59 -10.50 16.72
CA ASP A 63 11.65 -10.92 18.12
C ASP A 63 11.85 -9.66 18.96
N SER A 64 11.05 -9.49 20.01
CA SER A 64 11.06 -8.29 20.85
C SER A 64 12.38 -8.05 21.58
N LYS A 65 13.25 -9.07 21.68
CA LYS A 65 14.61 -8.96 22.26
C LYS A 65 15.58 -8.20 21.37
N THR A 66 15.39 -8.24 20.05
CA THR A 66 16.31 -7.61 19.09
C THR A 66 15.54 -6.62 18.22
N LYS A 67 15.68 -5.34 18.54
CA LYS A 67 15.03 -4.24 17.82
C LYS A 67 16.04 -3.44 17.02
N TYR A 68 15.67 -3.08 15.80
CA TYR A 68 16.45 -2.25 14.90
C TYR A 68 15.78 -0.89 14.74
N SER A 69 16.53 0.19 14.98
CA SER A 69 16.03 1.55 14.72
C SER A 69 16.04 1.82 13.22
N VAL A 70 14.96 2.40 12.72
CA VAL A 70 14.89 2.98 11.37
C VAL A 70 15.42 4.41 11.46
N THR A 71 16.22 4.81 10.48
CA THR A 71 16.73 6.18 10.36
C THR A 71 16.46 6.74 8.97
N LEU A 72 16.48 8.07 8.88
CA LEU A 72 16.50 8.82 7.64
C LEU A 72 17.63 9.84 7.74
N ASP A 73 18.55 9.83 6.77
CA ASP A 73 19.78 10.64 6.78
C ASP A 73 20.59 10.48 8.09
N GLY A 74 20.64 9.25 8.62
CA GLY A 74 21.32 8.88 9.86
C GLY A 74 20.61 9.32 11.14
N LYS A 75 19.44 9.97 11.07
CA LYS A 75 18.69 10.45 12.23
C LYS A 75 17.55 9.48 12.59
N LYS A 76 17.37 9.24 13.89
CA LYS A 76 16.24 8.43 14.42
C LYS A 76 14.93 9.22 14.53
N GLN A 77 15.06 10.55 14.64
CA GLN A 77 13.94 11.50 14.64
C GLN A 77 14.03 12.30 13.36
N PHE A 78 12.95 12.33 12.58
CA PHE A 78 12.91 12.97 11.27
C PHE A 78 11.45 13.31 10.90
N SER A 79 11.28 14.08 9.83
CA SER A 79 9.99 14.32 9.20
C SER A 79 10.00 13.77 7.78
N ILE A 80 8.82 13.34 7.31
CA ILE A 80 8.55 13.21 5.87
C ILE A 80 7.73 14.42 5.49
N GLU A 81 8.24 15.22 4.57
CA GLU A 81 7.57 16.46 4.17
C GLU A 81 6.23 16.19 3.45
N PRO A 82 5.31 17.16 3.43
CA PRO A 82 4.06 17.08 2.67
C PRO A 82 4.30 16.63 1.23
N HIS A 83 3.41 15.77 0.74
CA HIS A 83 3.43 15.26 -0.64
C HIS A 83 4.66 14.44 -1.03
N LEU A 84 5.45 13.98 -0.06
CA LEU A 84 6.62 13.15 -0.32
C LEU A 84 6.40 11.68 0.06
N VAL A 85 7.11 10.84 -0.68
CA VAL A 85 7.34 9.43 -0.37
C VAL A 85 8.84 9.20 -0.44
N GLU A 86 9.43 8.69 0.64
CA GLU A 86 10.88 8.57 0.79
C GLU A 86 11.27 7.18 1.29
N TYR A 87 12.46 6.72 0.91
CA TYR A 87 13.02 5.51 1.50
C TYR A 87 13.85 5.87 2.72
N SER A 88 13.65 5.13 3.81
CA SER A 88 14.56 5.16 4.95
C SER A 88 15.98 4.76 4.53
N ASP A 89 16.94 5.02 5.41
CA ASP A 89 18.27 4.44 5.30
C ASP A 89 18.17 2.90 5.26
N TRP A 90 19.19 2.28 4.68
CA TRP A 90 19.36 0.83 4.77
C TRP A 90 19.78 0.43 6.18
N ILE A 91 19.06 -0.53 6.75
CA ILE A 91 19.27 -1.06 8.09
C ILE A 91 19.90 -2.44 7.99
N ASP A 92 21.04 -2.64 8.63
CA ASP A 92 21.64 -3.96 8.80
C ASP A 92 20.87 -4.74 9.86
N VAL A 93 20.36 -5.91 9.47
CA VAL A 93 19.44 -6.73 10.27
C VAL A 93 19.80 -8.21 10.18
N ASP A 94 19.14 -9.03 10.99
CA ASP A 94 19.13 -10.48 10.81
C ASP A 94 17.71 -11.01 11.01
N LEU A 95 16.91 -10.97 9.95
CA LEU A 95 15.49 -11.32 10.00
C LEU A 95 15.23 -12.66 9.30
N PRO A 96 14.46 -13.57 9.92
CA PRO A 96 14.07 -14.84 9.31
C PRO A 96 13.04 -14.62 8.19
N ALA A 97 12.94 -15.62 7.30
CA ALA A 97 11.90 -15.70 6.27
C ALA A 97 10.56 -16.13 6.87
N ASN A 98 9.46 -15.86 6.15
CA ASN A 98 8.10 -16.30 6.47
C ASN A 98 7.68 -15.94 7.90
N ASN A 99 8.01 -14.73 8.34
CA ASN A 99 7.64 -14.23 9.66
C ASN A 99 7.03 -12.84 9.54
N PHE A 100 6.24 -12.45 10.52
CA PHE A 100 5.75 -11.09 10.62
C PHE A 100 6.87 -10.17 11.12
N LEU A 101 7.11 -9.08 10.38
CA LEU A 101 7.91 -7.95 10.80
C LEU A 101 7.03 -7.02 11.62
N SER A 102 7.30 -6.94 12.92
CA SER A 102 6.70 -5.91 13.77
C SER A 102 7.34 -4.56 13.47
N ILE A 103 6.51 -3.52 13.41
CA ILE A 103 6.89 -2.13 13.19
C ILE A 103 6.17 -1.28 14.24
N ASP A 104 6.93 -0.73 15.19
CA ASP A 104 6.41 0.26 16.14
C ASP A 104 6.76 1.66 15.62
N ILE A 105 5.75 2.52 15.45
CA ILE A 105 5.89 3.91 15.06
C ILE A 105 5.43 4.80 16.21
N ILE A 106 6.26 5.78 16.58
CA ILE A 106 5.90 6.86 17.51
C ILE A 106 5.91 8.17 16.73
N SER A 107 4.76 8.85 16.72
CA SER A 107 4.56 10.11 16.02
C SER A 107 3.64 11.02 16.85
N PRO A 108 3.94 12.32 16.97
CA PRO A 108 3.05 13.27 17.62
C PRO A 108 1.83 13.64 16.77
N ASN A 109 1.89 13.44 15.44
CA ASN A 109 0.78 13.74 14.53
C ASN A 109 -0.45 12.90 14.92
N LYS A 110 -1.59 13.56 15.15
CA LYS A 110 -2.87 12.90 15.46
C LYS A 110 -3.73 12.69 14.22
N THR A 111 -3.78 13.75 13.40
CA THR A 111 -4.43 13.75 12.09
C THR A 111 -3.39 13.45 11.03
N ILE A 112 -3.65 12.41 10.24
CA ILE A 112 -2.81 11.93 9.14
C ILE A 112 -3.78 11.47 8.06
N HIS A 113 -3.71 12.04 6.86
CA HIS A 113 -4.61 11.73 5.76
C HIS A 113 -4.02 10.66 4.82
N SER A 114 -2.70 10.56 4.74
CA SER A 114 -1.96 9.55 3.98
C SER A 114 -2.00 8.22 4.71
N ALA A 115 -2.99 7.40 4.39
CA ALA A 115 -3.15 6.11 5.05
C ALA A 115 -3.42 4.96 4.07
N GLY A 116 -2.95 3.78 4.45
CA GLY A 116 -3.37 2.51 3.89
C GLY A 116 -4.62 2.00 4.61
N LEU A 117 -5.42 1.22 3.89
CA LEU A 117 -6.60 0.53 4.40
C LEU A 117 -6.44 -0.99 4.22
N THR A 118 -6.82 -1.77 5.23
CA THR A 118 -7.00 -3.22 5.14
C THR A 118 -8.22 -3.67 5.93
N ILE A 119 -8.85 -4.78 5.54
CA ILE A 119 -9.81 -5.53 6.36
C ILE A 119 -9.22 -6.89 6.73
N SER A 120 -8.54 -7.55 5.79
CA SER A 120 -7.80 -8.78 6.05
C SER A 120 -6.65 -8.55 7.04
N ASN A 121 -6.34 -9.60 7.81
CA ASN A 121 -5.21 -9.67 8.73
C ASN A 121 -4.09 -10.61 8.22
N ASP A 122 -4.19 -11.12 6.98
CA ASP A 122 -3.30 -12.18 6.48
C ASP A 122 -1.89 -11.65 6.18
N LEU A 123 -1.79 -10.44 5.61
CA LEU A 123 -0.51 -9.80 5.29
C LEU A 123 -0.16 -8.64 6.22
N VAL A 124 -1.16 -7.88 6.67
CA VAL A 124 -0.99 -6.69 7.51
C VAL A 124 -1.89 -6.84 8.72
N LYS A 125 -1.31 -6.81 9.91
CA LYS A 125 -2.06 -6.77 11.17
C LYS A 125 -1.85 -5.42 11.82
N THR A 126 -2.95 -4.82 12.25
CA THR A 126 -2.92 -3.64 13.11
C THR A 126 -3.23 -4.07 14.55
N LYS A 127 -3.24 -3.11 15.49
CA LYS A 127 -3.71 -3.38 16.86
C LYS A 127 -5.13 -3.94 16.89
N ASP A 128 -6.01 -3.46 16.00
CA ASP A 128 -7.36 -4.04 15.84
C ASP A 128 -7.34 -5.15 14.79
N GLN A 129 -7.60 -6.38 15.23
CA GLN A 129 -7.65 -7.56 14.38
C GLN A 129 -9.07 -8.08 14.16
N THR A 130 -10.10 -7.31 14.54
CA THR A 130 -11.51 -7.67 14.35
C THR A 130 -11.79 -7.96 12.88
N ALA A 131 -12.43 -9.09 12.59
CA ALA A 131 -12.75 -9.52 11.23
C ALA A 131 -13.85 -8.63 10.62
N GLY A 132 -13.73 -8.32 9.33
CA GLY A 132 -14.71 -7.50 8.60
C GLY A 132 -14.66 -6.00 8.90
N VAL A 133 -13.82 -5.55 9.84
CA VAL A 133 -13.66 -4.14 10.18
C VAL A 133 -12.53 -3.53 9.37
N SER A 134 -12.77 -2.33 8.83
CA SER A 134 -11.73 -1.54 8.15
C SER A 134 -10.72 -1.01 9.15
N LYS A 135 -9.43 -1.23 8.88
CA LYS A 135 -8.31 -0.72 9.67
C LYS A 135 -7.46 0.18 8.81
N TYR A 136 -7.13 1.34 9.36
CA TYR A 136 -6.29 2.34 8.71
C TYR A 136 -4.92 2.36 9.39
N PHE A 137 -3.87 2.56 8.60
CA PHE A 137 -2.51 2.66 9.09
C PHE A 137 -1.70 3.66 8.28
N PHE A 138 -0.73 4.30 8.91
CA PHE A 138 0.08 5.35 8.30
C PHE A 138 1.58 5.03 8.29
N GLY A 139 2.36 5.91 7.64
CA GLY A 139 3.80 5.93 7.71
C GLY A 139 4.46 4.96 6.73
N VAL A 140 4.31 3.64 6.90
CA VAL A 140 5.03 2.65 6.09
C VAL A 140 4.13 2.09 4.99
N SER A 141 4.47 2.36 3.72
CA SER A 141 3.73 1.90 2.54
C SER A 141 4.47 0.88 1.69
N GLY A 142 5.74 0.62 1.99
CA GLY A 142 6.54 -0.39 1.29
C GLY A 142 7.72 -0.90 2.10
N ILE A 143 8.18 -2.11 1.78
CA ILE A 143 9.36 -2.74 2.35
C ILE A 143 10.25 -3.24 1.22
N GLN A 144 11.53 -2.84 1.27
CA GLN A 144 12.55 -3.35 0.37
C GLN A 144 13.64 -4.08 1.14
N VAL A 145 14.13 -5.16 0.54
CA VAL A 145 15.24 -5.95 1.07
C VAL A 145 16.33 -6.13 0.02
N GLN A 146 17.55 -6.41 0.49
CA GLN A 146 18.60 -6.91 -0.38
C GLN A 146 18.61 -8.45 -0.37
N THR A 147 18.56 -9.05 -1.55
CA THR A 147 18.59 -10.50 -1.74
C THR A 147 19.58 -10.89 -2.84
N GLN A 148 19.86 -12.18 -2.98
CA GLN A 148 20.72 -12.71 -4.05
C GLN A 148 19.90 -13.28 -5.23
N LYS A 149 18.59 -13.50 -5.04
CA LYS A 149 17.72 -14.14 -6.03
C LYS A 149 16.66 -13.15 -6.52
N VAL A 150 16.55 -13.01 -7.85
CA VAL A 150 15.45 -12.26 -8.48
C VAL A 150 14.16 -13.01 -8.21
N GLN A 151 13.19 -12.33 -7.61
CA GLN A 151 11.86 -12.88 -7.39
C GLN A 151 10.92 -12.46 -8.51
N LYS A 152 9.96 -13.33 -8.84
CA LYS A 152 8.82 -12.92 -9.64
C LYS A 152 7.95 -11.98 -8.81
N ARG A 153 7.30 -11.04 -9.49
CA ARG A 153 6.47 -10.00 -8.87
C ARG A 153 5.06 -10.04 -9.44
N ILE A 154 4.06 -10.01 -8.57
CA ILE A 154 2.65 -9.89 -8.95
C ILE A 154 2.05 -8.64 -8.30
N ALA A 155 1.41 -7.79 -9.09
CA ALA A 155 0.64 -6.68 -8.55
C ALA A 155 -0.85 -7.01 -8.58
N PHE A 156 -1.54 -6.75 -7.47
CA PHE A 156 -2.99 -6.73 -7.41
C PHE A 156 -3.46 -5.31 -7.66
N PHE A 157 -4.13 -5.06 -8.77
CA PHE A 157 -4.62 -3.74 -9.15
C PHE A 157 -6.14 -3.73 -9.15
N GLY A 158 -6.76 -2.78 -8.45
CA GLY A 158 -8.20 -2.72 -8.43
C GLY A 158 -8.82 -1.71 -7.49
N ASP A 159 -10.07 -1.96 -7.15
CA ASP A 159 -10.88 -1.13 -6.27
C ASP A 159 -10.84 -1.58 -4.79
N SER A 160 -11.92 -1.34 -4.03
CA SER A 160 -12.07 -1.68 -2.62
C SER A 160 -11.85 -3.16 -2.32
N LEU A 161 -12.32 -4.06 -3.19
CA LEU A 161 -12.18 -5.50 -2.96
C LEU A 161 -10.71 -5.93 -2.98
N THR A 162 -9.89 -5.25 -3.80
CA THR A 162 -8.44 -5.44 -3.84
C THR A 162 -7.77 -4.76 -2.65
N ASN A 163 -8.15 -3.52 -2.35
CA ASN A 163 -7.58 -2.70 -1.29
C ASN A 163 -7.73 -3.35 0.09
N GLN A 164 -8.94 -3.84 0.39
CA GLN A 164 -9.31 -4.42 1.67
C GLN A 164 -8.63 -5.77 1.96
N GLY A 165 -8.06 -6.43 0.95
CA GLY A 165 -7.31 -7.67 1.15
C GLY A 165 -8.15 -8.96 1.16
N ASN A 166 -9.47 -8.91 0.98
CA ASN A 166 -10.34 -10.08 1.20
C ASN A 166 -9.98 -11.30 0.34
N PHE A 167 -9.68 -11.09 -0.95
CA PHE A 167 -9.17 -12.14 -1.83
C PHE A 167 -7.67 -12.01 -2.09
N SER A 168 -7.17 -10.77 -2.13
CA SER A 168 -5.80 -10.47 -2.53
C SER A 168 -4.79 -10.87 -1.46
N ALA A 169 -5.08 -10.64 -0.17
CA ALA A 169 -4.14 -10.97 0.92
C ALA A 169 -3.95 -12.49 1.15
N PRO A 170 -5.00 -13.34 1.22
CA PRO A 170 -4.77 -14.77 1.38
C PRO A 170 -4.10 -15.39 0.15
N LEU A 171 -4.44 -14.94 -1.07
CA LEU A 171 -3.75 -15.38 -2.28
C LEU A 171 -2.28 -14.92 -2.30
N ALA A 172 -2.02 -13.66 -1.93
CA ALA A 172 -0.67 -13.14 -1.82
C ALA A 172 0.18 -13.91 -0.81
N LEU A 173 -0.37 -14.23 0.36
CA LEU A 173 0.29 -15.02 1.38
C LEU A 173 0.72 -16.40 0.83
N GLU A 174 -0.15 -17.07 0.08
CA GLU A 174 0.21 -18.34 -0.56
C GLU A 174 1.29 -18.17 -1.64
N LEU A 175 1.18 -17.14 -2.49
CA LEU A 175 2.16 -16.82 -3.53
C LEU A 175 3.54 -16.54 -2.95
N GLU A 176 3.59 -15.79 -1.85
CA GLU A 176 4.81 -15.38 -1.19
C GLU A 176 5.49 -16.54 -0.48
N ILE A 177 4.74 -17.32 0.32
CA ILE A 177 5.32 -18.39 1.15
C ILE A 177 5.63 -19.64 0.31
N LYS A 178 4.71 -20.07 -0.57
CA LYS A 178 4.85 -21.34 -1.30
C LYS A 178 5.66 -21.17 -2.58
N PHE A 179 5.50 -20.05 -3.27
CA PHE A 179 6.08 -19.84 -4.60
C PHE A 179 7.18 -18.79 -4.64
N HIS A 180 7.48 -18.12 -3.52
CA HIS A 180 8.50 -17.06 -3.43
C HIS A 180 8.25 -15.93 -4.44
N ILE A 181 6.98 -15.62 -4.69
CA ILE A 181 6.55 -14.53 -5.58
C ILE A 181 6.22 -13.33 -4.71
N MET A 182 6.88 -12.20 -4.92
CA MET A 182 6.60 -10.99 -4.15
C MET A 182 5.33 -10.34 -4.67
N THR A 183 4.52 -9.78 -3.77
CA THR A 183 3.28 -9.12 -4.16
C THR A 183 3.20 -7.66 -3.76
N ALA A 184 2.26 -6.94 -4.38
CA ALA A 184 1.94 -5.58 -4.05
C ALA A 184 0.44 -5.33 -4.18
N ASN A 185 -0.14 -4.61 -3.22
CA ASN A 185 -1.53 -4.20 -3.25
C ASN A 185 -1.65 -2.76 -3.79
N TYR A 186 -2.13 -2.64 -5.03
CA TYR A 186 -2.50 -1.40 -5.70
C TYR A 186 -4.02 -1.21 -5.76
N GLY A 187 -4.74 -1.72 -4.76
CA GLY A 187 -6.16 -1.46 -4.59
C GLY A 187 -6.42 -0.05 -4.06
N ILE A 188 -7.47 0.60 -4.53
CA ILE A 188 -8.00 1.86 -3.97
C ILE A 188 -9.51 1.72 -3.76
N SER A 189 -9.98 1.91 -2.52
CA SER A 189 -11.42 1.84 -2.24
C SER A 189 -12.21 2.92 -3.00
N GLY A 190 -13.30 2.52 -3.65
CA GLY A 190 -14.12 3.42 -4.47
C GLY A 190 -13.49 3.86 -5.80
N ASN A 191 -12.31 3.34 -6.17
CA ASN A 191 -11.67 3.69 -7.43
C ASN A 191 -12.49 3.27 -8.64
N ARG A 192 -12.40 4.08 -9.69
CA ARG A 192 -13.02 3.84 -10.99
C ARG A 192 -11.92 3.78 -12.05
N LEU A 193 -12.14 2.96 -13.07
CA LEU A 193 -11.21 2.77 -14.17
C LEU A 193 -11.08 4.05 -15.03
N LEU A 194 -12.21 4.68 -15.36
CA LEU A 194 -12.26 5.77 -16.35
C LEU A 194 -12.26 7.18 -15.76
N HIS A 195 -12.73 7.33 -14.53
CA HIS A 195 -12.91 8.63 -13.88
C HIS A 195 -12.19 8.68 -12.53
N PRO A 196 -11.67 9.84 -12.11
CA PRO A 196 -11.12 9.98 -10.76
C PRO A 196 -12.25 9.93 -9.71
N GLY A 197 -11.88 9.99 -8.43
CA GLY A 197 -12.79 10.23 -7.33
C GLY A 197 -13.63 11.49 -7.56
N HIS A 198 -14.91 11.29 -7.89
CA HIS A 198 -15.90 12.36 -8.02
C HIS A 198 -17.23 11.81 -7.53
N SER A 199 -17.59 12.20 -6.31
CA SER A 199 -18.78 11.74 -5.61
C SER A 199 -19.16 12.73 -4.51
N THR A 200 -20.44 12.78 -4.17
CA THR A 200 -20.95 13.47 -2.96
C THR A 200 -20.67 12.70 -1.67
N SER A 201 -20.11 11.49 -1.75
CA SER A 201 -19.69 10.70 -0.59
C SER A 201 -18.58 11.41 0.21
N GLN A 202 -18.62 11.30 1.54
CA GLN A 202 -17.53 11.76 2.40
C GLN A 202 -16.18 11.08 2.10
N TRP A 203 -16.22 9.90 1.46
CA TRP A 203 -15.03 9.13 1.09
C TRP A 203 -14.46 9.52 -0.28
N SER A 204 -15.06 10.48 -0.97
CA SER A 204 -14.74 10.85 -2.37
C SER A 204 -13.24 11.14 -2.59
N THR A 205 -12.57 11.79 -1.62
CA THR A 205 -11.14 12.07 -1.69
C THR A 205 -10.28 10.80 -1.68
N SER A 206 -10.74 9.74 -1.03
CA SER A 206 -10.01 8.47 -0.95
C SER A 206 -10.11 7.65 -2.24
N PHE A 207 -11.04 8.00 -3.14
CA PHE A 207 -11.28 7.25 -4.37
C PHE A 207 -10.16 7.43 -5.40
N GLY A 208 -9.28 8.43 -5.23
CA GLY A 208 -8.02 8.55 -5.97
C GLY A 208 -8.15 8.86 -7.47
N GLU A 209 -7.03 8.80 -8.17
CA GLU A 209 -6.95 8.98 -9.63
C GLU A 209 -7.62 7.82 -10.39
N ALA A 210 -8.10 8.09 -11.62
CA ALA A 210 -8.66 7.05 -12.47
C ALA A 210 -7.68 5.88 -12.66
N GLY A 211 -8.19 4.65 -12.62
CA GLY A 211 -7.44 3.41 -12.83
C GLY A 211 -6.57 3.45 -14.08
N LEU A 212 -7.09 3.98 -15.19
CA LEU A 212 -6.38 4.09 -16.46
C LEU A 212 -5.11 4.96 -16.37
N THR A 213 -5.14 5.99 -15.53
CA THR A 213 -4.02 6.92 -15.28
C THR A 213 -3.03 6.29 -14.32
N ARG A 214 -3.48 5.88 -13.13
CA ARG A 214 -2.59 5.38 -12.06
C ARG A 214 -1.98 4.00 -12.35
N PHE A 215 -2.45 3.29 -13.38
CA PHE A 215 -1.84 2.03 -13.82
C PHE A 215 -0.35 2.21 -14.17
N ASP A 216 0.03 3.36 -14.73
CA ASP A 216 1.41 3.64 -15.10
C ASP A 216 2.33 3.77 -13.87
N HIS A 217 1.82 4.34 -12.77
CA HIS A 217 2.56 4.42 -11.51
C HIS A 217 2.93 3.02 -11.01
N MET A 218 1.98 2.07 -10.98
CA MET A 218 2.25 0.68 -10.61
C MET A 218 3.30 0.03 -11.53
N LEU A 219 3.20 0.24 -12.84
CA LEU A 219 4.15 -0.34 -13.80
C LEU A 219 5.57 0.21 -13.60
N ILE A 220 5.71 1.50 -13.30
CA ILE A 220 7.00 2.16 -13.08
C ILE A 220 7.59 1.78 -11.72
N ASP A 221 6.79 1.86 -10.67
CA ASP A 221 7.23 1.75 -9.28
C ASP A 221 7.53 0.30 -8.88
N TYR A 222 6.69 -0.63 -9.35
CA TYR A 222 6.79 -2.04 -8.94
C TYR A 222 7.24 -2.97 -10.04
N ARG A 223 7.02 -2.63 -11.32
CA ARG A 223 7.40 -3.43 -12.50
C ARG A 223 6.99 -4.91 -12.36
N PRO A 224 5.70 -5.21 -12.14
CA PRO A 224 5.23 -6.57 -11.94
C PRO A 224 5.46 -7.44 -13.19
N ASN A 225 5.69 -8.74 -12.99
CA ASN A 225 5.71 -9.71 -14.10
C ASN A 225 4.30 -10.10 -14.53
N LEU A 226 3.33 -9.99 -13.62
CA LEU A 226 1.92 -10.27 -13.87
C LEU A 226 1.07 -9.32 -13.03
N VAL A 227 -0.03 -8.86 -13.61
CA VAL A 227 -1.02 -8.02 -12.93
C VAL A 227 -2.31 -8.81 -12.79
N ILE A 228 -2.80 -8.95 -11.56
CA ILE A 228 -4.15 -9.42 -11.28
C ILE A 228 -5.03 -8.17 -11.22
N PHE A 229 -5.87 -7.99 -12.24
CA PHE A 229 -6.70 -6.81 -12.42
C PHE A 229 -8.14 -7.09 -12.02
N MET A 230 -8.70 -6.29 -11.10
CA MET A 230 -10.09 -6.36 -10.68
C MET A 230 -10.64 -4.96 -10.36
N GLU A 231 -11.17 -4.30 -11.39
CA GLU A 231 -11.73 -2.95 -11.32
C GLU A 231 -12.86 -2.78 -12.33
N GLY A 232 -13.76 -1.82 -12.07
CA GLY A 232 -14.87 -1.48 -12.96
C GLY A 232 -16.23 -1.47 -12.27
N VAL A 233 -16.33 -2.03 -11.05
CA VAL A 233 -17.58 -2.03 -10.28
C VAL A 233 -18.06 -0.61 -10.00
N ASN A 234 -17.16 0.27 -9.54
CA ASN A 234 -17.54 1.63 -9.19
C ASN A 234 -17.83 2.51 -10.41
N ASP A 235 -17.28 2.19 -11.59
CA ASP A 235 -17.65 2.84 -12.84
C ASP A 235 -19.13 2.63 -13.18
N LEU A 236 -19.70 1.49 -12.78
CA LEU A 236 -21.10 1.15 -13.01
C LEU A 236 -22.02 1.58 -11.86
N LEU A 237 -21.52 1.60 -10.63
CA LEU A 237 -22.33 1.88 -9.45
C LEU A 237 -22.41 3.36 -9.08
N HIS A 238 -21.31 4.11 -9.17
CA HIS A 238 -21.27 5.51 -8.70
C HIS A 238 -22.17 6.49 -9.49
N PRO A 239 -22.29 6.40 -10.84
CA PRO A 239 -23.18 7.28 -11.60
C PRO A 239 -24.63 7.15 -11.13
N GLY A 240 -25.25 8.28 -10.76
CA GLY A 240 -26.59 8.32 -10.18
C GLY A 240 -26.67 7.99 -8.68
N THR A 241 -25.55 7.62 -8.03
CA THR A 241 -25.47 7.33 -6.59
C THR A 241 -24.40 8.19 -5.88
N GLY A 242 -24.28 9.44 -6.34
CA GLY A 242 -23.37 10.43 -5.79
C GLY A 242 -22.37 10.97 -6.81
N ALA A 243 -22.12 10.25 -7.90
CA ALA A 243 -21.51 10.81 -9.10
C ALA A 243 -22.58 11.21 -10.14
N PRO A 244 -22.30 12.15 -11.05
CA PRO A 244 -23.22 12.51 -12.13
C PRO A 244 -23.63 11.30 -12.99
N GLU A 245 -24.91 11.20 -13.37
CA GLU A 245 -25.42 10.09 -14.20
C GLU A 245 -24.75 10.01 -15.57
N ASN A 246 -24.35 11.16 -16.13
CA ASN A 246 -23.66 11.21 -17.43
C ASN A 246 -22.22 10.67 -17.39
N GLU A 247 -21.70 10.29 -16.21
CA GLU A 247 -20.44 9.56 -16.07
C GLU A 247 -20.60 8.05 -16.25
N LEU A 248 -21.82 7.53 -16.43
CA LEU A 248 -22.04 6.11 -16.71
C LEU A 248 -21.37 5.73 -18.05
N PRO A 249 -20.38 4.83 -18.04
CA PRO A 249 -19.64 4.54 -19.26
C PRO A 249 -20.40 3.58 -20.16
N THR A 250 -20.11 3.64 -21.45
CA THR A 250 -20.50 2.57 -22.36
C THR A 250 -19.63 1.34 -22.14
N ALA A 251 -20.17 0.15 -22.42
CA ALA A 251 -19.38 -1.08 -22.41
C ALA A 251 -18.14 -0.98 -23.32
N SER A 252 -18.27 -0.33 -24.48
CA SER A 252 -17.15 -0.10 -25.39
C SER A 252 -16.04 0.75 -24.77
N ALA A 253 -16.35 1.73 -23.92
CA ALA A 253 -15.36 2.56 -23.27
C ALA A 253 -14.53 1.75 -22.25
N ILE A 254 -15.20 0.94 -21.42
CA ILE A 254 -14.55 0.05 -20.45
C ILE A 254 -13.67 -0.99 -21.14
N ILE A 255 -14.20 -1.67 -22.17
CA ILE A 255 -13.43 -2.67 -22.95
C ILE A 255 -12.19 -2.02 -23.59
N LYS A 256 -12.34 -0.83 -24.17
CA LYS A 256 -11.21 -0.09 -24.74
C LYS A 256 -10.15 0.23 -23.70
N ALA A 257 -10.54 0.70 -22.51
CA ALA A 257 -9.60 0.95 -21.42
C ALA A 257 -8.87 -0.32 -20.97
N ILE A 258 -9.57 -1.44 -20.79
CA ILE A 258 -8.93 -2.73 -20.45
C ILE A 258 -7.93 -3.17 -21.54
N HIS A 259 -8.27 -3.00 -22.82
CA HIS A 259 -7.34 -3.27 -23.90
C HIS A 259 -6.10 -2.36 -23.87
N LEU A 260 -6.27 -1.08 -23.53
CA LEU A 260 -5.14 -0.16 -23.34
C LEU A 260 -4.25 -0.60 -22.18
N LEU A 261 -4.81 -1.00 -21.03
CA LEU A 261 -4.04 -1.54 -19.90
C LEU A 261 -3.24 -2.78 -20.29
N LYS A 262 -3.87 -3.71 -21.03
CA LYS A 262 -3.20 -4.90 -21.57
C LYS A 262 -2.05 -4.55 -22.52
N GLN A 263 -2.17 -3.48 -23.30
CA GLN A 263 -1.10 -3.00 -24.17
C GLN A 263 0.06 -2.41 -23.34
N LYS A 264 -0.24 -1.61 -22.30
CA LYS A 264 0.76 -1.06 -21.38
C LYS A 264 1.59 -2.16 -20.71
N CYS A 265 0.96 -3.26 -20.28
CA CYS A 265 1.68 -4.42 -19.72
C CYS A 265 2.70 -5.06 -20.67
N LYS A 266 2.59 -4.88 -22.00
CA LYS A 266 3.55 -5.45 -22.96
C LYS A 266 4.79 -4.58 -23.17
N GLN A 267 4.78 -3.36 -22.65
CA GLN A 267 5.86 -2.38 -22.83
C GLN A 267 6.88 -2.40 -21.67
N PHE A 268 6.58 -3.10 -20.59
CA PHE A 268 7.39 -3.24 -19.37
C PHE A 268 7.77 -4.71 -19.14
#